data_AF-A0AAV2BB00-F1
#
_entry.id   AF-A0AAV2BB00-F1
#
_cell.length_a   1.000
_cell.length_b   1.000
_cell.length_c   1.000
_cell.angle_alpha   90.00
_cell.angle_beta   90.00
_cell.angle_gamma   90.00
#
_symmetry.space_group_name_H-M   'P 1'
#
loop_
_entity.id
_entity.type
_entity.pdbx_description
1 polymer ?
#
loop_
_entity_poly.entity_id
_entity_poly.type
_entity_poly.pdbx_seq_one_letter_code
_entity_poly.pdbx_strand_id
1 'polypeptide(L)'
;MCDCRYRETCHYVEDMYQTGFGTAQYKEMVEKIGFQVIESSEKQRVSSFSSDQDCKELLYDMCGEKFKLPPELLEEFKEECYQVLLKLNPRDAKGKPCYRATELSLLLVKPKEGADSETKENLAI
;
A
#
# COMPACT_ATOMS: atom_id res chain seq x y z
N MET A 1 20.73 -16.99 18.96
CA MET A 1 20.07 -15.99 19.83
C MET A 1 20.24 -14.65 19.13
N CYS A 2 19.19 -14.15 18.48
CA CYS A 2 19.27 -12.94 17.67
C CYS A 2 18.82 -11.72 18.50
N ASP A 3 19.61 -10.65 18.34
CA ASP A 3 19.63 -9.41 19.12
C ASP A 3 18.31 -8.62 19.02
N CYS A 4 17.87 -8.10 20.16
CA CYS A 4 16.52 -7.62 20.46
C CYS A 4 16.31 -6.15 20.04
N ARG A 5 16.74 -5.77 18.82
CA ARG A 5 16.65 -4.38 18.32
C ARG A 5 15.65 -4.15 17.18
N TYR A 6 14.98 -5.19 16.69
CA TYR A 6 13.98 -5.09 15.61
C TYR A 6 12.53 -5.08 16.07
N ARG A 7 12.28 -5.24 17.38
CA ARG A 7 10.92 -5.47 17.91
C ARG A 7 10.01 -4.24 17.80
N GLU A 8 10.55 -3.03 17.95
CA GLU A 8 9.75 -1.79 17.89
C GLU A 8 9.34 -1.43 16.46
N THR A 9 10.21 -1.66 15.47
CA THR A 9 9.90 -1.46 14.05
C THR A 9 8.89 -2.48 13.51
N CYS A 10 8.84 -3.70 14.06
CA CYS A 10 7.86 -4.69 13.61
C CYS A 10 6.44 -4.36 14.05
N HIS A 11 6.24 -3.80 15.25
CA HIS A 11 4.90 -3.44 15.73
C HIS A 11 4.29 -2.28 14.93
N TYR A 12 5.10 -1.28 14.53
CA TYR A 12 4.62 -0.17 13.69
C TYR A 12 4.10 -0.64 12.33
N VAL A 13 4.73 -1.68 11.77
CA VAL A 13 4.39 -2.25 10.47
C VAL A 13 3.17 -3.17 10.58
N GLU A 14 3.02 -3.92 11.67
CA GLU A 14 1.86 -4.81 11.91
C GLU A 14 0.55 -4.03 12.10
N ASP A 15 0.55 -2.94 12.88
CA ASP A 15 -0.64 -2.08 13.06
C ASP A 15 -1.06 -1.38 11.75
N MET A 16 -0.09 -1.05 10.90
CA MET A 16 -0.28 -0.46 9.57
C MET A 16 -1.08 -1.38 8.63
N TYR A 17 -0.78 -2.68 8.64
CA TYR A 17 -1.45 -3.66 7.78
C TYR A 17 -2.83 -4.06 8.29
N GLN A 18 -3.09 -3.94 9.60
CA GLN A 18 -4.38 -4.32 10.19
C GLN A 18 -5.43 -3.21 10.14
N THR A 19 -5.03 -1.94 10.18
CA THR A 19 -5.99 -0.82 10.21
C THR A 19 -6.02 0.02 8.93
N GLY A 20 -4.96 -0.02 8.11
CA GLY A 20 -4.84 0.79 6.89
C GLY A 20 -4.87 2.29 7.19
N PHE A 21 -3.97 3.05 6.58
CA PHE A 21 -4.17 4.49 6.54
C PHE A 21 -5.30 4.78 5.55
N GLY A 22 -6.43 5.30 6.02
CA GLY A 22 -7.52 5.76 5.18
C GLY A 22 -7.19 7.11 4.53
N THR A 23 -8.08 7.58 3.66
CA THR A 23 -7.92 8.88 2.99
C THR A 23 -7.72 10.05 3.96
N ALA A 24 -8.36 10.00 5.14
CA ALA A 24 -8.26 11.06 6.16
C ALA A 24 -6.84 11.23 6.69
N GLN A 25 -6.14 10.14 6.99
CA GLN A 25 -4.78 10.18 7.52
C GLN A 25 -3.79 10.70 6.47
N TYR A 26 -3.92 10.23 5.22
CA TYR A 26 -3.07 10.75 4.14
C TYR A 26 -3.35 12.23 3.87
N LYS A 27 -4.61 12.67 3.95
CA LYS A 27 -4.97 14.10 3.85
C LYS A 27 -4.27 14.92 4.94
N GLU A 28 -4.34 14.48 6.19
CA GLU A 28 -3.67 15.18 7.31
C GLU A 28 -2.15 15.25 7.09
N MET A 29 -1.53 14.18 6.63
CA MET A 29 -0.10 14.13 6.36
C MET A 29 0.32 15.13 5.28
N VAL A 30 -0.41 15.22 4.16
CA VAL A 30 -0.05 16.12 3.05
C VAL A 30 -0.34 17.59 3.38
N GLU A 31 -1.39 17.88 4.16
CA GLU A 31 -1.68 19.24 4.64
C GLU A 31 -0.60 19.74 5.61
N LYS A 32 -0.10 18.86 6.50
CA LYS A 32 1.00 19.17 7.42
C LYS A 32 2.30 19.58 6.72
N ILE A 33 2.56 19.06 5.52
CA ILE A 33 3.74 19.42 4.72
C ILE A 33 3.46 20.57 3.72
N GLY A 34 2.30 21.23 3.83
CA GLY A 34 1.97 22.46 3.11
C GLY A 34 1.22 22.28 1.79
N PHE A 35 0.85 21.06 1.40
CA PHE A 35 -0.01 20.85 0.24
C PHE A 35 -1.46 21.14 0.59
N GLN A 36 -2.20 21.74 -0.35
CA GLN A 36 -3.64 21.86 -0.21
C GLN A 36 -4.30 20.64 -0.87
N VAL A 37 -5.20 19.97 -0.15
CA VAL A 37 -6.02 18.88 -0.71
C VAL A 37 -7.28 19.47 -1.32
N ILE A 38 -7.48 19.25 -2.62
CA ILE A 38 -8.65 19.69 -3.37
C ILE A 38 -9.74 18.62 -3.32
N GLU A 39 -9.33 17.37 -3.50
CA GLU A 39 -10.22 16.22 -3.50
C GLU A 39 -9.50 15.03 -2.86
N SER A 40 -10.26 14.23 -2.13
CA SER A 40 -9.82 12.93 -1.59
C SER A 40 -10.92 11.92 -1.86
N SER A 41 -10.56 10.73 -2.35
CA SER A 41 -11.52 9.64 -2.52
C SER A 41 -10.93 8.29 -2.15
N GLU A 42 -11.81 7.44 -1.64
CA GLU A 42 -11.52 6.06 -1.27
C GLU A 42 -12.44 5.15 -2.05
N LYS A 43 -11.88 4.19 -2.78
CA LYS A 43 -12.66 3.29 -3.64
C LYS A 43 -12.22 1.86 -3.42
N GLN A 44 -13.17 1.00 -3.08
CA GLN A 44 -12.95 -0.44 -3.12
C GLN A 44 -12.92 -0.92 -4.57
N ARG A 45 -11.80 -1.53 -4.96
CA ARG A 45 -11.60 -2.16 -6.26
C ARG A 45 -11.55 -3.66 -6.08
N VAL A 46 -12.17 -4.35 -7.04
CA VAL A 46 -12.12 -5.81 -7.14
C VAL A 46 -11.62 -6.14 -8.53
N SER A 47 -10.48 -6.80 -8.59
CA SER A 47 -9.87 -7.26 -9.84
C SER A 47 -9.93 -8.78 -9.87
N SER A 48 -10.85 -9.33 -10.66
CA SER A 48 -10.95 -10.77 -10.86
C SER A 48 -9.91 -11.24 -11.88
N PHE A 49 -9.25 -12.34 -11.56
CA PHE A 49 -8.35 -13.02 -12.48
C PHE A 49 -9.14 -13.86 -13.49
N SER A 50 -8.54 -14.10 -14.65
CA SER A 50 -9.21 -14.88 -15.71
C SER A 50 -9.30 -16.36 -15.33
N SER A 51 -8.25 -16.88 -14.68
CA SER A 51 -8.07 -18.26 -14.20
C SER A 51 -7.26 -18.32 -12.89
N ASP A 52 -7.22 -19.49 -12.26
CA ASP A 52 -6.36 -19.74 -11.09
C ASP A 52 -4.87 -19.71 -11.46
N GLN A 53 -4.52 -20.16 -12.68
CA GLN A 53 -3.14 -20.16 -13.17
C GLN A 53 -2.61 -18.74 -13.38
N ASP A 54 -3.41 -17.87 -14.00
CA ASP A 54 -3.07 -16.47 -14.22
C ASP A 54 -2.82 -15.75 -12.88
N CYS A 55 -3.59 -16.11 -11.86
CA CYS A 55 -3.42 -15.57 -10.51
C CYS A 55 -2.09 -16.00 -9.90
N LYS A 56 -1.75 -17.29 -9.99
CA LYS A 56 -0.47 -17.85 -9.51
C LYS A 56 0.74 -17.23 -10.20
N GLU A 57 0.67 -17.06 -11.53
CA GLU A 57 1.74 -16.46 -12.32
C GLU A 57 1.95 -14.99 -11.92
N LEU A 58 0.89 -14.19 -11.83
CA LEU A 58 1.04 -12.79 -11.41
C LEU A 58 1.57 -12.67 -9.97
N LEU A 59 1.11 -13.50 -9.05
CA LEU A 59 1.62 -13.53 -7.67
C LEU A 59 3.11 -13.86 -7.64
N TYR A 60 3.55 -14.81 -8.48
CA TYR A 60 4.96 -15.12 -8.63
C TYR A 60 5.74 -13.97 -9.26
N ASP A 61 5.25 -13.30 -10.30
CA ASP A 61 5.96 -12.18 -10.90
C ASP A 61 6.17 -11.02 -9.90
N MET A 62 5.17 -10.77 -9.03
CA MET A 62 5.27 -9.73 -8.00
C MET A 62 6.23 -10.10 -6.85
N CYS A 63 6.29 -11.37 -6.48
CA CYS A 63 7.00 -11.85 -5.29
C CYS A 63 8.31 -12.57 -5.62
N GLY A 64 8.25 -13.53 -6.54
CA GLY A 64 9.25 -14.54 -6.87
C GLY A 64 10.59 -14.00 -7.33
N GLU A 65 10.64 -12.92 -8.11
CA GLU A 65 11.92 -12.30 -8.53
C GLU A 65 12.79 -11.90 -7.35
N LYS A 66 12.19 -11.54 -6.21
CA LYS A 66 12.90 -11.11 -5.01
C LYS A 66 13.49 -12.27 -4.20
N PHE A 67 12.97 -13.49 -4.37
CA PHE A 67 13.30 -14.62 -3.49
C PHE A 67 14.37 -15.56 -4.05
N LYS A 68 14.83 -15.39 -5.30
CA LYS A 68 15.82 -16.27 -5.96
C LYS A 68 15.52 -17.76 -5.73
N LEU A 69 14.26 -18.15 -5.96
CA LEU A 69 13.77 -19.48 -5.65
C LEU A 69 14.40 -20.55 -6.55
N PRO A 70 14.82 -21.71 -5.99
CA PRO A 70 15.19 -22.87 -6.77
C PRO A 70 14.01 -23.33 -7.67
N PRO A 71 14.26 -23.78 -8.92
CA PRO A 71 13.21 -24.20 -9.84
C PRO A 71 12.28 -25.29 -9.27
N GLU A 72 12.81 -26.18 -8.44
CA GLU A 72 12.07 -27.27 -7.81
C GLU A 72 11.02 -26.80 -6.79
N LEU A 73 11.19 -25.61 -6.20
CA LEU A 73 10.25 -25.04 -5.23
C LEU A 73 9.25 -24.07 -5.85
N LEU A 74 9.38 -23.80 -7.16
CA LEU A 74 8.61 -22.76 -7.85
C LEU A 74 7.10 -23.00 -7.77
N GLU A 75 6.67 -24.21 -8.07
CA GLU A 75 5.24 -24.54 -8.13
C GLU A 75 4.62 -24.62 -6.73
N GLU A 76 5.38 -25.11 -5.74
CA GLU A 76 4.97 -25.09 -4.33
C GLU A 76 4.79 -23.65 -3.83
N PHE A 77 5.76 -22.78 -4.11
CA PHE A 77 5.70 -21.37 -3.74
C PHE A 77 4.51 -20.63 -4.38
N LYS A 78 4.25 -20.87 -5.67
CA LYS A 78 3.07 -20.33 -6.37
C LYS A 78 1.78 -20.75 -5.68
N GLU A 79 1.66 -22.03 -5.32
CA GLU A 79 0.49 -22.55 -4.63
C GLU A 79 0.32 -21.91 -3.25
N GLU A 80 1.38 -21.80 -2.46
CA GLU A 80 1.34 -21.17 -1.14
C GLU A 80 0.89 -19.70 -1.22
N CYS A 81 1.46 -18.92 -2.14
CA CYS A 81 1.06 -17.54 -2.39
C CYS A 81 -0.42 -17.44 -2.75
N TYR A 82 -0.88 -18.34 -3.62
CA TYR A 82 -2.26 -18.40 -4.06
C TYR A 82 -3.22 -18.73 -2.91
N GLN A 83 -2.88 -19.71 -2.06
CA GLN A 83 -3.68 -20.06 -0.90
C GLN A 83 -3.76 -18.91 0.13
N VAL A 84 -2.66 -18.17 0.32
CA VAL A 84 -2.68 -16.95 1.15
C VAL A 84 -3.61 -15.90 0.55
N LEU A 85 -3.55 -15.67 -0.76
CA LEU A 85 -4.45 -14.74 -1.42
C LEU A 85 -5.91 -15.15 -1.22
N LEU A 86 -6.27 -16.43 -1.40
CA LEU A 86 -7.65 -16.91 -1.22
C LEU A 86 -8.17 -16.77 0.21
N LYS A 87 -7.29 -16.92 1.21
CA LYS A 87 -7.64 -16.71 2.63
C LYS A 87 -8.00 -15.25 2.91
N LEU A 88 -7.27 -14.32 2.30
CA LEU A 88 -7.46 -12.87 2.49
C LEU A 88 -8.55 -12.30 1.57
N ASN A 89 -8.71 -12.89 0.38
CA ASN A 89 -9.60 -12.44 -0.66
C ASN A 89 -10.41 -13.63 -1.18
N PRO A 90 -11.62 -13.85 -0.63
CA PRO A 90 -12.50 -14.88 -1.14
C PRO A 90 -12.79 -14.68 -2.62
N ARG A 91 -13.00 -15.79 -3.33
CA ARG A 91 -13.42 -15.81 -4.74
C ARG A 91 -14.63 -14.89 -4.97
N ASP A 92 -14.72 -14.35 -6.17
CA ASP A 92 -15.85 -13.51 -6.56
C ASP A 92 -17.15 -14.32 -6.73
N ALA A 93 -18.25 -13.62 -7.02
CA ALA A 93 -19.56 -14.26 -7.21
C ALA A 93 -19.62 -15.27 -8.36
N LYS A 94 -18.62 -15.29 -9.26
CA LYS A 94 -18.48 -16.24 -10.37
C LYS A 94 -17.50 -17.36 -10.05
N GLY A 95 -17.00 -17.42 -8.82
CA GLY A 95 -16.01 -18.42 -8.38
C GLY A 95 -14.60 -18.15 -8.89
N LYS A 96 -14.30 -16.96 -9.41
CA LYS A 96 -12.95 -16.62 -9.88
C LYS A 96 -12.10 -16.09 -8.73
N PRO A 97 -10.77 -16.36 -8.71
CA PRO A 97 -9.91 -15.68 -7.76
C PRO A 97 -9.95 -14.18 -8.06
N CYS A 98 -9.90 -13.37 -7.01
CA CYS A 98 -9.89 -11.92 -7.16
C CYS A 98 -9.00 -11.29 -6.10
N TYR A 99 -8.43 -10.14 -6.47
CA TYR A 99 -7.73 -9.25 -5.56
C TYR A 99 -8.68 -8.11 -5.19
N ARG A 100 -8.78 -7.81 -3.89
CA ARG A 100 -9.54 -6.67 -3.37
C ARG A 100 -8.59 -5.67 -2.77
N ALA A 101 -8.70 -4.43 -3.19
CA ALA A 101 -7.90 -3.34 -2.66
C ALA A 101 -8.77 -2.12 -2.39
N THR A 102 -8.36 -1.37 -1.37
CA THR A 102 -8.82 0.00 -1.17
C THR A 102 -7.85 0.92 -1.89
N GLU A 103 -8.32 1.55 -2.97
CA GLU A 103 -7.58 2.58 -3.68
C GLU A 103 -7.86 3.93 -3.03
N LEU A 104 -6.78 4.63 -2.67
CA LEU A 104 -6.82 5.96 -2.08
C LEU A 104 -6.29 6.96 -3.10
N SER A 105 -7.03 8.03 -3.35
CA SER A 105 -6.64 9.07 -4.29
C SER A 105 -6.75 10.44 -3.64
N LEU A 106 -5.71 11.26 -3.80
CA LEU A 106 -5.65 12.64 -3.35
C LEU A 106 -5.28 13.55 -4.52
N LEU A 107 -6.08 14.58 -4.77
CA LEU A 107 -5.74 15.65 -5.70
C LEU A 107 -5.15 16.81 -4.89
N LEU A 108 -3.90 17.14 -5.16
CA LEU A 108 -3.11 18.09 -4.38
C LEU A 108 -2.77 19.34 -5.21
N VAL A 109 -2.72 20.49 -4.54
CA VAL A 109 -2.07 21.70 -5.05
C VAL A 109 -0.74 21.87 -4.34
N LYS A 110 0.31 22.09 -5.14
CA LYS A 110 1.66 22.36 -4.64
C LYS A 110 1.66 23.62 -3.77
N PRO A 111 2.32 23.63 -2.61
CA PRO A 111 2.54 24.86 -1.85
C PRO A 111 3.23 25.91 -2.73
N LYS A 112 2.84 27.18 -2.58
CA LYS A 112 3.57 28.29 -3.22
C LYS A 112 4.94 28.40 -2.56
N GLU A 113 6.01 28.17 -3.31
CA GLU A 113 7.36 28.47 -2.85
C GLU A 113 7.46 29.99 -2.60
N GLY A 114 7.80 30.39 -1.37
CA GLY A 114 8.14 31.79 -1.04
C GLY A 114 7.18 32.58 -0.15
N ALA A 115 6.15 31.98 0.47
CA ALA A 115 5.27 32.72 1.40
C ALA A 115 5.89 33.02 2.80
N ASP A 116 7.18 32.71 3.00
CA ASP A 116 7.93 32.97 4.25
C ASP A 116 9.03 34.04 4.11
N SER A 117 9.16 34.72 2.95
CA SER A 117 10.20 35.77 2.78
C SER A 117 9.72 37.21 3.02
N GLU A 118 8.44 37.47 3.30
CA GLU A 118 7.92 38.86 3.42
C GLU A 118 7.40 39.27 4.81
N THR A 119 7.71 38.54 5.88
CA THR A 119 7.26 38.92 7.24
C THR A 119 8.38 39.08 8.28
N LYS A 120 9.63 39.26 7.86
CA LYS A 120 10.76 39.57 8.77
C LYS A 120 11.38 40.97 8.59
N GLU A 121 10.72 41.87 7.87
CA GLU A 121 11.24 43.24 7.65
C GLU A 121 10.32 44.36 8.17
N ASN A 122 9.53 44.09 9.22
CA ASN A 122 8.85 45.15 9.99
C ASN A 122 9.13 45.05 11.51
N LEU A 123 10.36 44.69 11.86
CA LEU A 123 10.98 45.05 13.14
C LEU A 123 12.17 45.96 12.83
N ALA A 124 11.87 47.10 12.22
CA ALA A 124 12.78 48.23 12.14
C ALA A 124 12.45 49.21 13.27
N ILE A 125 13.43 49.33 14.19
CA ILE A 125 13.79 50.50 15.00
C ILE A 125 12.81 50.89 16.12
#